data_AF-A0A936CA74-F1
#
_entry.id   AF-A0A936CA74-F1
#
_cell.length_a   1.000
_cell.length_b   1.000
_cell.length_c   1.000
_cell.angle_alpha   90.00
_cell.angle_beta   90.00
_cell.angle_gamma   90.00
#
_symmetry.space_group_name_H-M   'P 1'
#
loop_
_entity.id
_entity.type
_entity.pdbx_description
1 polymer ?
#
loop_
_entity_poly.entity_id
_entity_poly.type
_entity_poly.pdbx_seq_one_letter_code
_entity_poly.pdbx_strand_id
1 'polypeptide(L)'
;MIPLVRAALIAAAVIAPAVSAVPSQAQGAPALVGTWTLSYERGRRMENGVVTPIMGESRFEVAQSGDSLLATLAPGARPDGTIPPPATFGGRIAGDSAVFVQKQKATFNMNGEETTRDIFLTWVLRASGDALTGTMAREMPGMEAAGDMMAPSPVKGVRVKR
;
A
#
# COMPACT_ATOMS: atom_id res chain seq x y z
N MET A 1 -43.27 68.49 29.76
CA MET A 1 -42.52 67.79 30.82
C MET A 1 -42.13 66.41 30.29
N ILE A 2 -40.82 66.15 30.18
CA ILE A 2 -40.12 64.87 29.89
C ILE A 2 -39.57 64.37 31.25
N PRO A 3 -39.20 63.10 31.54
CA PRO A 3 -38.96 61.90 30.69
C PRO A 3 -39.61 60.59 31.22
N LEU A 4 -39.54 59.44 30.54
CA LEU A 4 -38.57 58.31 30.71
C LEU A 4 -39.49 57.06 30.69
N VAL A 5 -39.29 55.96 29.95
CA VAL A 5 -38.20 55.00 29.99
C VAL A 5 -38.25 54.17 28.71
N ARG A 6 -37.09 53.99 28.09
CA ARG A 6 -36.81 53.08 26.98
C ARG A 6 -36.81 51.63 27.46
N ALA A 7 -37.33 50.70 26.66
CA ALA A 7 -36.88 49.32 26.67
C ALA A 7 -36.99 48.73 25.26
N ALA A 8 -35.90 48.81 24.51
CA ALA A 8 -35.69 48.03 23.31
C ALA A 8 -35.19 46.65 23.74
N LEU A 9 -35.90 45.57 23.37
CA LEU A 9 -35.37 44.22 23.46
C LEU A 9 -34.82 43.83 22.09
N ILE A 10 -33.50 43.87 21.95
CA ILE A 10 -32.77 43.31 20.81
C ILE A 10 -32.61 41.81 21.10
N ALA A 11 -33.32 40.96 20.36
CA ALA A 11 -33.07 39.53 20.35
C ALA A 11 -31.80 39.26 19.55
N ALA A 12 -30.71 38.95 20.24
CA ALA A 12 -29.46 38.50 19.64
C ALA A 12 -29.64 37.08 19.10
N ALA A 13 -29.73 36.93 17.78
CA ALA A 13 -29.61 35.63 17.12
C ALA A 13 -28.14 35.19 17.19
N VAL A 14 -27.87 34.17 17.99
CA VAL A 14 -26.56 33.50 18.04
C VAL A 14 -26.39 32.74 16.73
N ILE A 15 -25.51 33.25 15.87
CA ILE A 15 -25.04 32.54 14.68
C ILE A 15 -24.08 31.45 15.18
N ALA A 16 -24.56 30.22 15.29
CA ALA A 16 -23.69 29.06 15.47
C ALA A 16 -22.87 28.86 14.18
N PRO A 17 -21.53 28.73 14.24
CA PRO A 17 -20.78 28.34 13.06
C PRO A 17 -21.19 26.91 12.70
N ALA A 18 -21.76 26.77 11.50
CA ALA A 18 -21.93 25.47 10.87
C ALA A 18 -20.54 24.85 10.73
N VAL A 19 -20.23 23.88 11.60
CA VAL A 19 -19.06 23.02 11.41
C VAL A 19 -19.38 22.20 10.17
N SER A 20 -18.82 22.63 9.03
CA SER A 20 -18.81 21.84 7.81
C SER A 20 -18.12 20.52 8.12
N ALA A 21 -18.91 19.50 8.44
CA ALA A 21 -18.42 18.13 8.45
C ALA A 21 -17.92 17.85 7.04
N VAL A 22 -16.60 17.85 6.87
CA VAL A 22 -15.97 17.41 5.63
C VAL A 22 -16.47 15.98 5.43
N PRO A 23 -17.18 15.68 4.32
CA PRO A 23 -17.57 14.32 4.06
C PRO A 23 -16.27 13.53 3.91
N SER A 24 -16.00 12.65 4.85
CA SER A 24 -14.99 11.61 4.70
C SER A 24 -15.46 10.75 3.54
N GLN A 25 -15.01 11.10 2.33
CA GLN A 25 -15.23 10.26 1.16
C GLN A 25 -14.72 8.88 1.53
N ALA A 26 -15.54 7.85 1.34
CA ALA A 26 -15.10 6.48 1.44
C ALA A 26 -13.88 6.29 0.52
N GLN A 27 -12.68 6.31 1.11
CA GLN A 27 -11.42 6.14 0.41
C GLN A 27 -11.28 4.65 0.08
N GLY A 28 -11.95 4.22 -0.99
CA GLY A 28 -11.80 2.89 -1.57
C GLY A 28 -10.63 2.83 -2.55
N ALA A 29 -10.55 1.75 -3.32
CA ALA A 29 -9.48 1.53 -4.30
C ALA A 29 -9.18 2.67 -5.30
N PRO A 30 -10.10 3.58 -5.68
CA PRO A 30 -9.73 4.80 -6.42
C PRO A 30 -8.67 5.65 -5.69
N ALA A 31 -8.66 5.63 -4.36
CA ALA A 31 -7.66 6.32 -3.56
C ALA A 31 -6.24 5.73 -3.71
N LEU A 32 -6.08 4.50 -4.22
CA LEU A 32 -4.76 3.92 -4.49
C LEU A 32 -4.09 4.51 -5.73
N VAL A 33 -4.85 5.12 -6.65
CA VAL A 33 -4.29 5.72 -7.87
C VAL A 33 -3.30 6.83 -7.51
N GLY A 34 -2.15 6.82 -8.19
CA GLY A 34 -1.06 7.76 -7.98
C GLY A 34 0.27 7.07 -7.67
N THR A 35 1.22 7.84 -7.13
CA THR A 35 2.57 7.36 -6.82
C THR A 35 2.79 7.29 -5.31
N TRP A 36 3.46 6.23 -4.89
CA TRP A 36 3.78 5.89 -3.51
C TRP A 36 5.25 5.52 -3.36
N THR A 37 5.83 5.84 -2.21
CA THR A 37 7.05 5.18 -1.73
C THR A 37 6.60 4.04 -0.81
N LEU A 38 6.93 2.80 -1.16
CA LEU A 38 6.62 1.62 -0.34
C LEU A 38 7.82 1.18 0.48
N SER A 39 7.54 0.64 1.66
CA SER A 39 8.42 -0.21 2.45
C SER A 39 7.78 -1.59 2.57
N TYR A 40 8.50 -2.61 2.15
CA TYR A 40 8.01 -3.99 2.13
C TYR A 40 9.17 -4.97 2.30
N GLU A 41 8.84 -6.21 2.60
CA GLU A 41 9.80 -7.30 2.66
C GLU A 41 10.14 -7.77 1.24
N ARG A 42 11.34 -7.47 0.73
CA ARG A 42 11.76 -7.87 -0.62
C ARG A 42 12.30 -9.30 -0.69
N GLY A 43 12.59 -9.91 0.45
CA GLY A 43 13.07 -11.28 0.55
C GLY A 43 13.21 -11.73 1.99
N ARG A 44 13.55 -13.00 2.20
CA ARG A 44 13.86 -13.57 3.51
C ARG A 44 15.22 -14.23 3.45
N ARG A 45 15.94 -14.17 4.56
CA ARG A 45 17.14 -14.97 4.78
C ARG A 45 16.88 -15.97 5.89
N MET A 46 17.23 -17.23 5.66
CA MET A 46 17.23 -18.26 6.70
C MET A 46 18.67 -18.52 7.15
N GLU A 47 18.96 -18.30 8.42
CA GLU A 47 20.25 -18.61 9.04
C GLU A 47 19.97 -19.40 10.33
N ASN A 48 20.53 -20.61 10.45
CA ASN A 48 20.38 -21.48 11.63
C ASN A 48 18.93 -21.71 12.08
N GLY A 49 18.00 -21.83 11.12
CA GLY A 49 16.57 -22.02 11.39
C GLY A 49 15.79 -20.74 11.74
N VAL A 50 16.47 -19.58 11.80
CA VAL A 50 15.83 -18.28 12.02
C VAL A 50 15.58 -17.60 10.69
N VAL A 51 14.34 -17.14 10.49
CA VAL A 51 13.92 -16.41 9.28
C VAL A 51 13.98 -14.91 9.56
N THR A 52 14.88 -14.21 8.86
CA THR A 52 15.05 -12.75 8.97
C THR A 52 14.54 -12.05 7.71
N PRO A 53 13.60 -11.09 7.83
CA PRO A 53 13.11 -10.34 6.69
C PRO A 53 14.18 -9.39 6.14
N ILE A 54 14.30 -9.33 4.82
CA ILE A 54 15.09 -8.33 4.11
C ILE A 54 14.13 -7.26 3.63
N MET A 55 14.15 -6.11 4.29
CA MET A 55 13.31 -4.97 3.92
C MET A 55 13.88 -4.25 2.69
N GLY A 56 13.00 -3.63 1.91
CA GLY A 56 13.34 -2.80 0.77
C GLY A 56 12.36 -1.65 0.62
N GLU A 57 12.83 -0.61 -0.06
CA GLU A 57 12.00 0.50 -0.52
C GLU A 57 11.78 0.42 -2.04
N SER A 58 10.64 0.92 -2.50
CA SER A 58 10.35 1.02 -3.92
C SER A 58 9.45 2.20 -4.24
N ARG A 59 9.58 2.75 -5.44
CA ARG A 59 8.55 3.60 -6.02
C ARG A 59 7.45 2.70 -6.60
N PHE A 60 6.21 2.93 -6.20
CA PHE A 60 5.05 2.17 -6.65
C PHE A 60 4.04 3.13 -7.26
N GLU A 61 3.68 2.89 -8.52
CA GLU A 61 2.74 3.69 -9.26
C GLU A 61 1.52 2.86 -9.62
N VAL A 62 0.33 3.38 -9.35
CA VAL A 62 -0.94 2.73 -9.66
C VAL A 62 -1.71 3.62 -10.62
N ALA A 63 -2.06 3.06 -11.76
CA ALA A 63 -2.94 3.68 -12.75
C ALA A 63 -4.23 2.87 -12.88
N GLN A 64 -5.35 3.55 -13.12
CA GLN A 64 -6.62 2.89 -13.43
C GLN A 64 -6.75 2.67 -14.94
N SER A 65 -7.23 1.49 -15.33
CA SER A 65 -7.54 1.11 -16.71
C SER A 65 -8.90 0.42 -16.73
N GLY A 66 -9.96 1.22 -16.97
CA GLY A 66 -11.35 0.76 -16.80
C GLY A 66 -11.61 0.29 -15.36
N ASP A 67 -12.09 -0.94 -15.22
CA ASP A 67 -12.35 -1.58 -13.92
C ASP A 67 -11.11 -2.28 -13.32
N SER A 68 -9.98 -2.24 -14.03
CA SER A 68 -8.71 -2.82 -13.61
C SER A 68 -7.73 -1.76 -13.11
N LEU A 69 -6.75 -2.20 -12.33
CA LEU A 69 -5.61 -1.41 -11.92
C LEU A 69 -4.35 -1.97 -12.56
N LEU A 70 -3.45 -1.09 -12.97
CA LEU A 70 -2.11 -1.42 -13.42
C LEU A 70 -1.13 -0.84 -12.41
N ALA A 71 -0.29 -1.69 -11.84
CA ALA A 71 0.75 -1.27 -10.92
C ALA A 71 2.13 -1.40 -11.58
N THR A 72 3.00 -0.42 -11.35
CA THR A 72 4.42 -0.48 -11.67
C THR A 72 5.23 -0.30 -10.39
N LEU A 73 6.03 -1.30 -10.04
CA LEU A 73 6.93 -1.32 -8.89
C LEU A 73 8.36 -1.17 -9.39
N ALA A 74 9.01 -0.07 -9.06
CA ALA A 74 10.44 0.16 -9.31
C ALA A 74 11.22 -0.01 -7.99
N PRO A 75 11.92 -1.15 -7.79
CA PRO A 75 12.68 -1.39 -6.58
C PRO A 75 13.87 -0.43 -6.47
N GLY A 76 14.21 -0.04 -5.23
CA GLY A 76 15.46 0.65 -4.95
C GLY A 76 16.69 -0.24 -5.18
N ALA A 77 17.88 0.35 -5.07
CA ALA A 77 19.13 -0.37 -5.17
C ALA A 77 19.24 -1.51 -4.13
N ARG A 78 19.84 -2.61 -4.54
CA ARG A 78 20.26 -3.70 -3.67
C ARG A 78 21.56 -3.31 -2.94
N PRO A 79 21.94 -4.02 -1.86
CA PRO A 79 23.18 -3.72 -1.12
C PRO A 79 24.45 -3.85 -1.97
N ASP A 80 24.39 -4.63 -3.06
CA ASP A 80 25.46 -4.78 -4.05
C ASP A 80 25.49 -3.65 -5.10
N GLY A 81 24.63 -2.63 -4.97
CA GLY A 81 24.51 -1.51 -5.89
C GLY A 81 23.68 -1.78 -7.14
N THR A 82 23.22 -3.02 -7.36
CA THR A 82 22.40 -3.35 -8.53
C THR A 82 20.97 -2.81 -8.37
N ILE A 83 20.39 -2.30 -9.45
CA ILE A 83 19.00 -1.82 -9.48
C ILE A 83 18.17 -2.81 -10.31
N PRO A 84 17.25 -3.56 -9.68
CA PRO A 84 16.37 -4.45 -10.43
C PRO A 84 15.48 -3.65 -11.39
N PRO A 85 15.14 -4.21 -12.57
CA PRO A 85 14.20 -3.56 -13.47
C PRO A 85 12.83 -3.40 -12.81
N PRO A 86 12.07 -2.33 -13.14
CA PRO A 86 10.69 -2.21 -12.70
C PRO A 86 9.83 -3.38 -13.17
N ALA A 87 8.85 -3.75 -12.35
CA ALA A 87 7.88 -4.78 -12.68
C ALA A 87 6.48 -4.18 -12.78
N THR A 88 5.76 -4.54 -13.84
CA THR A 88 4.37 -4.14 -14.05
C THR A 88 3.44 -5.33 -13.89
N PHE A 89 2.34 -5.15 -13.17
CA PHE A 89 1.39 -6.21 -12.88
C PHE A 89 -0.02 -5.70 -12.66
N GLY A 90 -1.00 -6.55 -12.97
CA GLY A 90 -2.42 -6.22 -12.88
C GLY A 90 -2.95 -6.33 -11.46
N GLY A 91 -3.97 -5.54 -11.17
CA GLY A 91 -4.78 -5.66 -9.98
C GLY A 91 -6.24 -5.35 -10.24
N ARG A 92 -7.07 -5.67 -9.24
CA ARG A 92 -8.51 -5.41 -9.26
C ARG A 92 -8.94 -4.79 -7.94
N ILE A 93 -9.99 -4.00 -8.02
CA ILE A 93 -10.66 -3.43 -6.86
C ILE A 93 -11.38 -4.55 -6.09
N ALA A 94 -11.26 -4.55 -4.77
CA ALA A 94 -11.90 -5.49 -3.86
C ALA A 94 -12.40 -4.72 -2.62
N GLY A 95 -13.62 -4.18 -2.70
CA GLY A 95 -14.18 -3.35 -1.64
C GLY A 95 -13.40 -2.05 -1.46
N ASP A 96 -12.87 -1.82 -0.25
CA ASP A 96 -12.03 -0.66 0.09
C ASP A 96 -10.52 -0.89 -0.17
N SER A 97 -10.17 -2.05 -0.71
CA SER A 97 -8.80 -2.47 -1.02
C SER A 97 -8.62 -2.77 -2.51
N ALA A 98 -7.39 -3.01 -2.93
CA ALA A 98 -7.07 -3.61 -4.22
C ALA A 98 -6.18 -4.83 -4.04
N VAL A 99 -6.43 -5.84 -4.87
CA VAL A 99 -5.61 -7.05 -4.95
C VAL A 99 -4.80 -7.01 -6.23
N PHE A 100 -3.47 -7.06 -6.12
CA PHE A 100 -2.56 -7.15 -7.25
C PHE A 100 -1.84 -8.50 -7.25
N VAL A 101 -1.59 -9.05 -8.43
CA VAL A 101 -0.89 -10.33 -8.58
C VAL A 101 0.32 -10.13 -9.47
N GLN A 102 1.49 -10.37 -8.91
CA GLN A 102 2.77 -10.26 -9.61
C GLN A 102 3.40 -11.65 -9.75
N LYS A 103 3.75 -12.02 -10.97
CA LYS A 103 4.55 -13.22 -11.25
C LYS A 103 6.02 -12.83 -11.37
N GLN A 104 6.90 -13.56 -10.70
CA GLN A 104 8.35 -13.39 -10.79
C GLN A 104 9.03 -14.74 -10.96
N LYS A 105 10.24 -14.74 -11.53
CA LYS A 105 11.15 -15.88 -11.49
C LYS A 105 12.21 -15.59 -10.45
N ALA A 106 12.42 -16.54 -9.55
CA ALA A 106 13.52 -16.48 -8.60
C ALA A 106 14.46 -17.65 -8.82
N THR A 107 15.74 -17.34 -8.74
CA THR A 107 16.82 -18.31 -8.83
C THR A 107 17.26 -18.66 -7.42
N PHE A 108 17.23 -19.96 -7.12
CA PHE A 108 17.64 -20.53 -5.85
C PHE A 108 18.89 -21.34 -6.07
N ASN A 109 19.89 -21.15 -5.21
CA ASN A 109 20.99 -22.10 -5.11
C ASN A 109 20.67 -23.06 -3.96
N MET A 110 20.43 -24.33 -4.27
CA MET A 110 20.19 -25.38 -3.28
C MET A 110 21.31 -26.39 -3.41
N ASN A 111 22.18 -26.46 -2.40
CA ASN A 111 23.31 -27.39 -2.33
C ASN A 111 24.27 -27.32 -3.54
N GLY A 112 24.48 -26.14 -4.12
CA GLY A 112 25.36 -25.93 -5.28
C GLY A 112 24.66 -26.07 -6.64
N GLU A 113 23.40 -26.52 -6.66
CA GLU A 113 22.59 -26.58 -7.89
C GLU A 113 21.69 -25.34 -8.01
N GLU A 114 21.74 -24.69 -9.17
CA GLU A 114 20.92 -23.51 -9.45
C GLU A 114 19.57 -23.95 -10.03
N THR A 115 18.48 -23.67 -9.31
CA THR A 115 17.11 -23.94 -9.76
C THR A 115 16.34 -22.63 -9.89
N THR A 116 15.72 -22.40 -11.05
CA THR A 116 14.75 -21.30 -11.23
C THR A 116 13.35 -21.79 -10.90
N ARG A 117 12.61 -21.04 -10.06
CA ARG A 117 11.19 -21.30 -9.77
C ARG A 117 10.34 -20.05 -10.01
N ASP A 118 9.09 -20.28 -10.38
CA ASP A 118 8.09 -19.22 -10.43
C ASP A 118 7.64 -18.88 -8.99
N ILE A 119 7.53 -17.59 -8.70
CA ILE A 119 6.95 -17.04 -7.48
C ILE A 119 5.76 -16.18 -7.88
N PHE A 120 4.66 -16.33 -7.15
CA PHE A 120 3.52 -15.43 -7.23
C PHE A 120 3.46 -14.58 -5.96
N LEU A 121 3.39 -13.27 -6.13
CA LEU A 121 3.22 -12.32 -5.05
C LEU A 121 1.82 -11.74 -5.14
N THR A 122 1.02 -11.95 -4.09
CA THR A 122 -0.32 -11.36 -3.97
C THR A 122 -0.26 -10.20 -3.00
N TRP A 123 -0.56 -9.00 -3.51
CA TRP A 123 -0.55 -7.76 -2.75
C TRP A 123 -1.99 -7.37 -2.45
N VAL A 124 -2.33 -7.21 -1.18
CA VAL A 124 -3.63 -6.66 -0.75
C VAL A 124 -3.36 -5.31 -0.13
N LEU A 125 -3.70 -4.23 -0.84
CA LEU A 125 -3.33 -2.87 -0.49
C LEU A 125 -4.58 -2.00 -0.30
N ARG A 126 -4.48 -1.04 0.62
CA ARG A 126 -5.50 -0.01 0.85
C ARG A 126 -4.81 1.33 1.03
N ALA A 127 -5.44 2.39 0.52
CA ALA A 127 -5.02 3.76 0.76
C ALA A 127 -6.00 4.46 1.72
N SER A 128 -5.45 5.28 2.61
CA SER A 128 -6.19 6.19 3.48
C SER A 128 -5.45 7.52 3.50
N GLY A 129 -5.93 8.50 2.73
CA GLY A 129 -5.25 9.77 2.48
C GLY A 129 -3.87 9.58 1.83
N ASP A 130 -2.83 10.01 2.56
CA ASP A 130 -1.41 9.91 2.16
C ASP A 130 -0.73 8.62 2.64
N ALA A 131 -1.44 7.76 3.37
CA ALA A 131 -0.92 6.48 3.86
C ALA A 131 -1.44 5.31 3.03
N LEU A 132 -0.55 4.35 2.76
CA LEU A 132 -0.88 3.05 2.16
C LEU A 132 -0.49 1.95 3.14
N THR A 133 -1.38 0.98 3.33
CA THR A 133 -1.12 -0.20 4.17
C THR A 133 -1.61 -1.45 3.47
N GLY A 134 -1.08 -2.60 3.87
CA GLY A 134 -1.49 -3.85 3.28
C GLY A 134 -0.58 -5.02 3.64
N THR A 135 -0.71 -6.08 2.87
CA THR A 135 0.11 -7.28 2.99
C THR A 135 0.57 -7.76 1.62
N MET A 136 1.72 -8.42 1.59
CA MET A 136 2.22 -9.18 0.46
C MET A 136 2.36 -10.64 0.88
N ALA A 137 1.56 -11.51 0.27
CA ALA A 137 1.69 -12.96 0.39
C ALA A 137 2.56 -13.51 -0.73
N ARG A 138 3.30 -14.58 -0.44
CA ARG A 138 4.12 -15.28 -1.43
C ARG A 138 3.58 -16.67 -1.63
N GLU A 139 3.59 -17.11 -2.87
CA GLU A 139 3.27 -18.47 -3.26
C GLU A 139 4.38 -18.98 -4.19
N MET A 140 4.87 -20.17 -3.89
CA MET A 140 5.89 -20.88 -4.65
C MET A 140 5.35 -22.29 -4.84
N PRO A 141 4.95 -22.66 -6.08
CA PRO A 141 4.44 -23.99 -6.35
C PRO A 141 5.41 -25.08 -5.87
N GLY A 142 4.89 -26.07 -5.15
CA GLY A 142 5.65 -27.17 -4.56
C GLY A 142 6.39 -26.81 -3.26
N MET A 143 6.15 -25.63 -2.67
CA MET A 143 6.69 -25.20 -1.36
C MET A 143 5.58 -24.69 -0.43
N GLU A 144 4.36 -25.19 -0.58
CA GLU A 144 3.17 -24.78 0.16
C GLU A 144 3.32 -25.02 1.68
N ALA A 145 4.07 -26.06 2.06
CA ALA A 145 4.33 -26.42 3.45
C ALA A 145 5.48 -25.64 4.12
N ALA A 146 6.06 -24.63 3.45
CA ALA A 146 7.21 -23.90 3.97
C ALA A 146 6.89 -22.92 5.13
N GLY A 147 5.69 -22.98 5.70
CA GLY A 147 5.30 -22.33 6.96
C GLY A 147 5.64 -20.83 7.00
N ASP A 148 6.39 -20.41 8.02
CA ASP A 148 6.80 -19.02 8.24
C ASP A 148 7.58 -18.42 7.07
N MET A 149 8.17 -19.21 6.16
CA MET A 149 8.79 -18.68 4.94
C MET A 149 7.79 -18.12 3.93
N MET A 150 6.53 -18.56 4.02
CA MET A 150 5.44 -18.16 3.10
C MET A 150 4.40 -17.24 3.76
N ALA A 151 4.52 -17.02 5.08
CA ALA A 151 3.63 -16.13 5.82
C ALA A 151 3.57 -14.72 5.18
N PRO A 152 2.38 -14.14 5.00
CA PRO A 152 2.24 -12.79 4.45
C PRO A 152 3.04 -11.75 5.25
N SER A 153 3.73 -10.86 4.55
CA SER A 153 4.51 -9.77 5.14
C SER A 153 3.77 -8.43 5.05
N PRO A 154 3.88 -7.55 6.05
CA PRO A 154 3.24 -6.23 5.99
C PRO A 154 3.87 -5.35 4.90
N VAL A 155 3.03 -4.51 4.30
CA VAL A 155 3.42 -3.46 3.35
C VAL A 155 2.95 -2.13 3.89
N LYS A 156 3.83 -1.13 3.84
CA LYS A 156 3.50 0.27 4.16
C LYS A 156 3.89 1.16 3.01
N GLY A 157 3.23 2.29 2.86
CA GLY A 157 3.60 3.29 1.89
C GLY A 157 3.15 4.69 2.26
N VAL A 158 3.81 5.67 1.65
CA VAL A 158 3.51 7.09 1.77
C VAL A 158 3.34 7.67 0.39
N ARG A 159 2.31 8.48 0.19
CA ARG A 159 2.05 9.14 -1.10
C ARG A 159 3.18 10.10 -1.45
N VAL A 160 3.66 10.04 -2.68
CA VAL A 160 4.62 11.01 -3.21
C VAL A 160 3.86 12.28 -3.55
N LYS A 161 4.18 13.37 -2.83
CA LYS A 161 3.62 14.70 -3.12
C LYS A 161 4.34 15.29 -4.32
N ARG A 162 3.57 15.84 -5.25
CA ARG A 162 4.10 16.64 -6.36
C ARG A 162 4.38 18.06 -5.87
#